data_AF-A0AA42ATT6-F1
#
_entry.id   AF-A0AA42ATT6-F1
#
_cell.length_a   1.000
_cell.length_b   1.000
_cell.length_c   1.000
_cell.angle_alpha   90.00
_cell.angle_beta   90.00
_cell.angle_gamma   90.00
#
_symmetry.space_group_name_H-M   'P 1'
#
loop_
_entity.id
_entity.type
_entity.pdbx_description
1 polymer ?
#
loop_
_entity_poly.entity_id
_entity_poly.type
_entity_poly.pdbx_seq_one_letter_code
_entity_poly.pdbx_strand_id
1 'polypeptide(L)'
;MATSSATTAAALVMLMLFLAAESKYIAYNTSQSIVHGKLNVHLVAHTHDDVGWLKTVDQYYVGSNNSIQIACVQNVLDSIVPALLADKNRKFIYVEQAR
;
A
#
# COMPACT_ATOMS: atom_id res chain seq x y z
N MET A 1 -21.99 36.09 27.10
CA MET A 1 -20.69 35.61 27.63
C MET A 1 -20.79 34.21 28.27
N ALA A 2 -21.47 33.24 27.63
CA ALA A 2 -21.67 31.89 28.20
C ALA A 2 -21.17 30.74 27.30
N THR A 3 -20.64 31.04 26.11
CA THR A 3 -20.23 30.05 25.10
C THR A 3 -18.77 29.62 25.20
N SER A 4 -17.93 30.30 26.01
CA SER A 4 -16.49 30.00 26.09
C SER A 4 -16.11 28.90 27.08
N SER A 5 -16.90 28.67 28.14
CA SER A 5 -16.60 27.63 29.16
C SER A 5 -16.95 26.23 28.67
N ALA A 6 -18.06 26.08 27.93
CA ALA A 6 -18.48 24.80 27.37
C ALA A 6 -17.53 24.32 26.27
N THR A 7 -17.03 25.24 25.43
CA THR A 7 -16.05 24.94 24.38
C THR A 7 -14.68 24.59 24.94
N THR A 8 -14.22 25.27 25.99
CA THR A 8 -12.97 24.91 26.69
C THR A 8 -13.09 23.56 27.41
N ALA A 9 -14.21 23.26 28.06
CA ALA A 9 -14.45 21.96 28.68
C ALA A 9 -14.46 20.82 27.64
N ALA A 10 -15.14 21.01 26.50
CA ALA A 10 -15.15 20.02 25.42
C ALA A 10 -13.76 19.80 24.81
N ALA A 11 -12.97 20.86 24.63
CA ALA A 11 -11.59 20.75 24.14
C ALA A 11 -10.68 20.00 25.13
N LEU A 12 -10.82 20.25 26.44
CA LEU A 12 -10.11 19.53 27.49
C LEU A 12 -10.49 18.05 27.53
N VAL A 13 -11.76 17.71 27.34
CA VAL A 13 -12.23 16.32 27.26
C VAL A 13 -11.66 15.62 26.04
N MET A 14 -11.69 16.24 24.85
CA MET A 14 -11.09 15.70 23.64
C MET A 14 -9.57 15.50 23.80
N LEU A 15 -8.86 16.46 24.41
CA LEU A 15 -7.44 16.33 24.70
C LEU A 15 -7.16 15.19 25.67
N MET A 16 -7.96 15.04 26.73
CA MET A 16 -7.83 13.93 27.67
C MET A 16 -8.10 12.57 27.01
N LEU A 17 -9.09 12.48 26.12
CA LEU A 17 -9.38 11.27 25.35
C LEU A 17 -8.24 10.92 24.38
N PHE A 18 -7.64 11.92 23.73
CA PHE A 18 -6.45 11.72 22.89
C PHE A 18 -5.23 11.27 23.69
N LEU A 19 -5.01 11.85 24.87
CA LEU A 19 -3.90 11.47 25.75
C LEU A 19 -4.08 10.10 26.42
N ALA A 20 -5.34 9.68 26.64
CA ALA A 20 -5.68 8.36 27.17
C ALA A 20 -5.76 7.26 26.09
N ALA A 21 -5.67 7.63 24.81
CA ALA A 21 -5.72 6.67 23.72
C ALA A 21 -4.38 5.89 23.62
N GLU A 22 -4.41 4.60 23.94
CA GLU A 22 -3.29 3.71 23.68
C GLU A 22 -3.42 3.06 22.30
N SER A 23 -2.36 3.14 21.50
CA SER A 23 -2.24 2.36 20.26
C SER A 23 -1.28 1.19 20.49
N LYS A 24 -1.71 -0.02 20.12
CA LYS A 24 -0.85 -1.21 20.16
C LYS A 24 -0.36 -1.51 18.75
N TYR A 25 0.96 -1.48 18.58
CA TYR A 25 1.58 -2.04 17.39
C TYR A 25 1.42 -3.57 17.39
N ILE A 26 0.89 -4.12 16.30
CA ILE A 26 0.79 -5.57 16.11
C ILE A 26 1.74 -5.96 14.98
N ALA A 27 2.77 -6.71 15.32
CA ALA A 27 3.61 -7.37 14.32
C ALA A 27 2.81 -8.52 13.68
N TYR A 28 2.60 -8.47 12.37
CA TYR A 28 1.93 -9.53 11.63
C TYR A 28 2.86 -10.73 11.45
N ASN A 29 2.34 -11.95 11.63
CA ASN A 29 3.04 -13.14 11.18
C ASN A 29 2.83 -13.32 9.67
N THR A 30 3.75 -12.78 8.88
CA THR A 30 3.71 -12.85 7.41
C THR A 30 4.39 -14.10 6.84
N SER A 31 4.90 -14.99 7.69
CA SER A 31 5.60 -16.19 7.25
C SER A 31 4.65 -17.13 6.50
N GLN A 32 5.06 -17.58 5.33
CA GLN A 32 4.30 -18.55 4.55
C GLN A 32 4.58 -19.99 5.01
N SER A 33 3.54 -20.79 5.17
CA SER A 33 3.63 -22.22 5.36
C SER A 33 2.37 -22.91 4.86
N ILE A 34 2.51 -24.18 4.47
CA ILE A 34 1.37 -25.04 4.14
C ILE A 34 0.90 -25.70 5.44
N VAL A 35 -0.40 -25.67 5.67
CA VAL A 35 -1.04 -26.41 6.78
C VAL A 35 -1.77 -27.61 6.20
N HIS A 36 -1.30 -28.80 6.56
CA HIS A 36 -1.93 -30.06 6.14
C HIS A 36 -3.36 -30.19 6.68
N GLY A 37 -4.24 -30.83 5.91
CA GLY A 37 -5.65 -31.01 6.27
C GLY A 37 -6.50 -29.73 6.16
N LYS A 38 -5.95 -28.65 5.59
CA LYS A 38 -6.66 -27.40 5.31
C LYS A 38 -6.49 -26.98 3.85
N LEU A 39 -7.41 -26.14 3.38
CA LEU A 39 -7.20 -25.39 2.14
C LEU A 39 -6.09 -24.37 2.36
N ASN A 40 -5.10 -24.38 1.47
CA ASN A 40 -3.99 -23.43 1.48
C ASN A 40 -4.21 -22.44 0.34
N VAL A 41 -4.28 -21.15 0.67
CA VAL A 41 -4.50 -20.08 -0.31
C VAL A 41 -3.16 -19.41 -0.57
N HIS A 42 -2.69 -19.48 -1.81
CA HIS A 42 -1.47 -18.82 -2.26
C HIS A 42 -1.82 -17.44 -2.81
N LEU A 43 -1.40 -16.38 -2.11
CA LEU A 43 -1.55 -15.01 -2.59
C LEU A 43 -0.35 -14.67 -3.47
N VAL A 44 -0.58 -14.52 -4.77
CA VAL A 44 0.44 -14.21 -5.76
C VAL A 44 0.29 -12.76 -6.17
N ALA A 45 1.06 -11.86 -5.57
CA ALA A 45 1.08 -10.45 -5.95
C ALA A 45 1.85 -10.25 -7.26
N HIS A 46 1.27 -9.49 -8.18
CA HIS A 46 1.84 -9.22 -9.51
C HIS A 46 1.34 -7.88 -10.05
N THR A 47 1.97 -7.43 -11.14
CA THR A 47 1.45 -6.37 -12.01
C THR A 47 1.24 -6.95 -13.41
N HIS A 48 0.48 -6.23 -14.24
CA HIS A 48 0.33 -6.52 -15.66
C HIS A 48 0.65 -5.24 -16.42
N ASP A 49 1.90 -5.14 -16.88
CA ASP A 49 2.46 -3.92 -17.45
C ASP A 49 2.58 -4.06 -18.96
N ASP A 50 1.50 -3.72 -19.68
CA ASP A 50 1.45 -3.83 -21.14
C ASP A 50 2.61 -3.06 -21.81
N VAL A 51 3.39 -3.78 -22.64
CA VAL A 51 4.50 -3.20 -23.42
C VAL A 51 3.96 -2.52 -24.68
N GLY A 52 3.10 -1.52 -24.47
CA GLY A 52 2.35 -0.83 -25.51
C GLY A 52 0.95 -1.43 -25.71
N TRP A 53 -0.08 -0.59 -25.51
CA TRP A 53 -1.50 -0.91 -25.71
C TRP A 53 -2.28 0.37 -26.02
N LEU A 54 -2.80 1.07 -25.00
CA LEU A 54 -3.46 2.38 -25.15
C LEU A 54 -2.45 3.53 -25.14
N LYS A 55 -1.31 3.33 -24.45
CA LYS A 55 -0.18 4.25 -24.43
C LYS A 55 1.03 3.59 -25.09
N THR A 56 2.00 4.41 -25.50
CA THR A 56 3.30 3.88 -25.93
C THR A 56 4.07 3.29 -24.75
N VAL A 57 5.09 2.47 -25.04
CA VAL A 57 5.96 1.87 -24.01
C VAL A 57 6.53 2.95 -23.07
N ASP A 58 7.10 4.02 -23.63
CA ASP A 58 7.67 5.11 -22.84
C ASP A 58 6.61 5.85 -22.02
N GLN A 59 5.40 6.04 -22.57
CA GLN A 59 4.31 6.69 -21.85
C GLN A 59 3.82 5.85 -20.65
N TYR A 60 3.77 4.51 -20.79
CA TYR A 60 3.54 3.62 -19.66
C TYR A 60 4.70 3.65 -18.66
N TYR A 61 5.94 3.65 -19.16
CA TYR A 61 7.12 3.60 -18.30
C TYR A 61 7.21 4.83 -17.38
N VAL A 62 7.19 6.05 -17.97
CA VAL A 62 7.33 7.30 -17.21
C VAL A 62 6.02 7.82 -16.62
N GLY A 63 4.89 7.17 -16.93
CA GLY A 63 3.58 7.59 -16.46
C GLY A 63 3.06 8.89 -17.06
N SER A 64 3.38 9.16 -18.32
CA SER A 64 2.85 10.33 -19.03
C SER A 64 1.51 10.00 -19.72
N ASN A 65 0.81 11.05 -20.16
CA ASN A 65 -0.48 10.96 -20.85
C ASN A 65 -1.55 10.15 -20.09
N ASN A 66 -1.62 10.34 -18.77
CA ASN A 66 -2.54 9.61 -17.89
C ASN A 66 -4.03 9.97 -18.10
N SER A 67 -4.35 10.94 -18.96
CA SER A 67 -5.72 11.17 -19.42
C SER A 67 -6.24 10.01 -20.29
N ILE A 68 -5.36 9.25 -20.95
CA ILE A 68 -5.72 8.02 -21.68
C ILE A 68 -5.90 6.86 -20.69
N GLN A 69 -4.88 6.62 -19.87
CA GLN A 69 -4.88 5.57 -18.85
C GLN A 69 -3.90 5.92 -17.74
N ILE A 70 -4.36 5.87 -16.49
CA ILE A 70 -3.54 6.07 -15.30
C ILE A 70 -2.68 4.83 -15.09
N ALA A 71 -1.40 4.92 -15.45
CA ALA A 71 -0.43 3.84 -15.29
C ALA A 71 0.99 4.40 -15.36
N CYS A 72 1.88 3.92 -14.48
CA CYS A 72 3.29 4.32 -14.41
C CYS A 72 4.14 3.14 -13.91
N VAL A 73 4.90 2.50 -14.80
CA VAL A 73 5.72 1.33 -14.46
C VAL A 73 6.87 1.72 -13.54
N GLN A 74 7.46 2.90 -13.71
CA GLN A 74 8.48 3.42 -12.79
C GLN A 74 7.99 3.43 -11.34
N ASN A 75 6.78 3.94 -11.10
CA ASN A 75 6.21 3.97 -9.74
C ASN A 75 5.94 2.56 -9.18
N VAL A 76 5.56 1.60 -10.03
CA VAL A 76 5.41 0.20 -9.62
C VAL A 76 6.76 -0.34 -9.15
N LEU A 77 7.81 -0.24 -9.96
CA LEU A 77 9.14 -0.73 -9.62
C LEU A 77 9.72 0.00 -8.38
N ASP A 78 9.60 1.32 -8.32
CA ASP A 78 10.11 2.13 -7.21
C ASP A 78 9.39 1.85 -5.89
N SER A 79 8.14 1.38 -5.93
CA SER A 79 7.38 1.05 -4.71
C SER A 79 7.53 -0.41 -4.29
N ILE A 80 7.62 -1.36 -5.23
CA ILE A 80 7.72 -2.78 -4.87
C ILE A 80 9.09 -3.10 -4.25
N VAL A 81 10.17 -2.48 -4.73
CA VAL A 81 11.54 -2.75 -4.22
C VAL A 81 11.64 -2.48 -2.71
N PRO A 82 11.35 -1.27 -2.21
CA PRO A 82 11.37 -1.01 -0.77
C PRO A 82 10.32 -1.81 -0.02
N ALA A 83 9.14 -2.09 -0.61
CA ALA A 83 8.13 -2.93 0.04
C ALA A 83 8.62 -4.36 0.27
N LEU A 84 9.37 -4.95 -0.66
CA LEU A 84 9.97 -6.28 -0.52
C LEU A 84 11.16 -6.28 0.45
N LEU A 85 11.97 -5.23 0.46
CA LEU A 85 13.08 -5.07 1.41
C LEU A 85 12.59 -4.94 2.87
N ALA A 86 11.41 -4.34 3.07
CA ALA A 86 10.83 -4.16 4.40
C ALA A 86 10.36 -5.46 5.07
N ASP A 87 10.06 -6.52 4.30
CA ASP A 87 9.66 -7.82 4.83
C ASP A 87 10.06 -8.95 3.88
N LYS A 88 11.04 -9.76 4.32
CA LYS A 88 11.57 -10.93 3.58
C LYS A 88 10.52 -11.99 3.20
N ASN A 89 9.38 -12.01 3.88
CA ASN A 89 8.30 -12.95 3.60
C ASN A 89 7.43 -12.50 2.43
N ARG A 90 7.43 -11.21 2.07
CA ARG A 90 6.71 -10.72 0.89
C ARG A 90 7.28 -11.33 -0.39
N LYS A 91 6.41 -11.46 -1.38
CA LYS A 91 6.69 -12.03 -2.70
C LYS A 91 5.99 -11.16 -3.74
N PHE A 92 6.63 -11.01 -4.89
CA PHE A 92 6.07 -10.34 -6.05
C PHE A 92 6.65 -11.00 -7.30
N ILE A 93 5.83 -11.17 -8.33
CA ILE A 93 6.30 -11.64 -9.64
C ILE A 93 6.19 -10.51 -10.66
N TYR A 94 7.19 -10.43 -11.55
CA TYR A 94 7.25 -9.43 -12.62
C TYR A 94 7.67 -10.15 -13.91
N VAL A 95 7.07 -9.79 -15.05
CA VAL A 95 7.17 -10.59 -16.28
C VAL A 95 7.87 -9.82 -17.41
N GLU A 96 7.53 -8.56 -17.61
CA GLU A 96 7.77 -7.85 -18.86
C GLU A 96 9.19 -7.28 -18.99
N GLN A 97 10.10 -8.06 -19.59
CA GLN A 97 11.45 -7.62 -19.98
C GLN A 97 11.41 -7.02 -21.40
N ALA A 98 10.97 -5.76 -21.51
CA ALA A 98 10.95 -5.04 -22.78
C ALA A 98 12.35 -4.92 -23.39
N ARG A 99 12.43 -4.90 -24.73
CA ARG A 99 13.67 -4.78 -25.50
C ARG A 99 13.99 -3.35 -25.88
#